data_AF-A0A944I4F8-F1
#
_entry.id   AF-A0A944I4F8-F1
#
_cell.length_a   1.000
_cell.length_b   1.000
_cell.length_c   1.000
_cell.angle_alpha   90.00
_cell.angle_beta   90.00
_cell.angle_gamma   90.00
#
_symmetry.space_group_name_H-M   'P 1'
#
loop_
_entity.id
_entity.type
_entity.pdbx_description
1 polymer ?
#
loop_
_entity_poly.entity_id
_entity_poly.type
_entity_poly.pdbx_seq_one_letter_code
_entity_poly.pdbx_strand_id
1 'polypeptide(L)'
;MHDFPPPQPQRPRRAAPRPGPVRLAPLQGETNLSYLDRLADRYRLGVRDLIPALLQIGGGLFKGYRTDGEVYLNAEARARISAFSRMPEEILQRALPAWTAQEPVSPAGAGAAGRFRFGSVVPAAGEGCRLCTAARTGHTKPARVYLQPHTRICPRHRRWMLGTHWIDGAPVDTEQVDLGGLAEVVAAHRRHLDLLRHRPDAVRAFEVAHAVVVSWWAQQWPEEEQWPRRVRQLTPQGADPGWWRLLARDAVTYPETVALTSVLTDARTRQRLLADTGGHLPHTLAHVPGLVGELARVTGRPWLVERIASTSAGPLLLWAQHCVRADADAAVAARPWTLHMAHRPRPIARELTAYRDTTQQPEKSAGGRRLHLGLRHTSDQAFTTGLAHARAYAAVHGHLAAPIHSRFNGFALGTWLKNHRKFAAMPPEHVAALEELDPWWRPPWTVMWQRFYYQAHDHVRARGPLRPEHGFPTTSFGLGEWLYNQCTGYDDLHPAQLNRSGFG
;
A
#
# COMPACT_ATOMS: atom_id res chain seq x y z
N MET A 1 -21.47 20.39 -65.67
CA MET A 1 -21.50 20.92 -64.30
C MET A 1 -20.57 20.06 -63.46
N HIS A 2 -19.37 20.54 -63.16
CA HIS A 2 -18.47 19.88 -62.22
C HIS A 2 -18.78 20.41 -60.82
N ASP A 3 -19.45 19.60 -60.01
CA ASP A 3 -19.66 19.90 -58.59
C ASP A 3 -18.33 19.77 -57.84
N PHE A 4 -17.74 20.92 -57.52
CA PHE A 4 -16.68 20.98 -56.52
C PHE A 4 -17.30 20.84 -55.14
N PRO A 5 -16.80 19.94 -54.28
CA PRO A 5 -17.25 19.89 -52.90
C PRO A 5 -16.91 21.21 -52.21
N PRO A 6 -17.77 21.73 -51.31
CA PRO A 6 -17.52 22.98 -50.62
C PRO A 6 -16.21 22.87 -49.80
N PRO A 7 -15.43 23.96 -49.70
CA PRO A 7 -14.19 23.95 -48.94
C PRO A 7 -14.50 23.56 -47.49
N GLN A 8 -13.84 22.51 -47.01
CA GLN A 8 -13.91 22.12 -45.61
C GLN A 8 -13.54 23.34 -44.74
N PRO A 9 -14.29 23.64 -43.67
CA PRO A 9 -13.97 24.76 -42.79
C PRO A 9 -12.55 24.55 -42.26
N GLN A 10 -11.65 25.48 -42.63
CA GLN A 10 -10.28 25.49 -42.12
C GLN A 10 -10.36 25.48 -40.59
N ARG A 11 -9.73 24.50 -39.95
CA ARG A 11 -9.56 24.50 -38.49
C ARG A 11 -9.02 25.89 -38.10
N PRO A 12 -9.61 26.57 -37.09
CA PRO A 12 -9.16 27.89 -36.71
C PRO A 12 -7.65 27.85 -36.48
N ARG A 13 -6.94 28.73 -37.19
CA ARG A 13 -5.49 28.89 -37.13
C ARG A 13 -5.13 29.14 -35.67
N ARG A 14 -4.63 28.10 -34.97
CA ARG A 14 -4.29 28.22 -33.55
C ARG A 14 -3.18 29.26 -33.43
N ALA A 15 -3.45 30.34 -32.70
CA ALA A 15 -2.52 31.45 -32.54
C ALA A 15 -1.17 30.96 -32.02
N ALA A 16 -0.08 31.52 -32.56
CA ALA A 16 1.28 31.21 -32.12
C ALA A 16 1.43 31.52 -30.62
N PRO A 17 2.16 30.68 -29.86
CA PRO A 17 2.36 30.90 -28.44
C PRO A 17 3.06 32.24 -28.19
N ARG A 18 2.43 33.11 -27.39
CA ARG A 18 2.99 34.42 -27.01
C ARG A 18 3.72 34.30 -25.67
N PRO A 19 4.94 34.85 -25.53
CA PRO A 19 5.64 34.84 -24.25
C PRO A 19 4.92 35.73 -23.23
N GLY A 20 4.84 35.26 -21.99
CA GLY A 20 4.37 36.06 -20.87
C GLY A 20 5.48 36.96 -20.31
N PRO A 21 5.13 38.01 -19.54
CA PRO A 21 6.11 38.91 -18.93
C PRO A 21 6.97 38.23 -17.84
N VAL A 22 6.47 37.16 -17.21
CA VAL A 22 7.13 36.51 -16.08
C VAL A 22 7.97 35.31 -16.53
N ARG A 23 9.25 35.31 -16.15
CA ARG A 23 10.13 34.13 -16.21
C ARG A 23 9.99 33.33 -14.91
N LEU A 24 9.60 32.04 -14.99
CA LEU A 24 9.48 31.17 -13.82
C LEU A 24 10.33 29.91 -13.96
N ALA A 25 11.38 29.78 -13.14
CA ALA A 25 12.21 28.58 -13.09
C ALA A 25 11.50 27.43 -12.33
N PRO A 26 11.53 26.19 -12.87
CA PRO A 26 11.02 25.02 -12.17
C PRO A 26 11.95 24.60 -11.02
N LEU A 27 11.42 23.85 -10.06
CA LEU A 27 12.21 23.18 -9.03
C LEU A 27 12.43 21.70 -9.38
N GLN A 28 13.58 21.16 -8.97
CA GLN A 28 13.91 19.75 -9.23
C GLN A 28 12.94 18.82 -8.49
N GLY A 29 12.30 17.92 -9.23
CA GLY A 29 11.31 16.98 -8.72
C GLY A 29 9.91 17.58 -8.52
N GLU A 30 9.66 18.81 -8.96
CA GLU A 30 8.38 19.49 -8.82
C GLU A 30 7.28 18.85 -9.70
N THR A 31 6.04 18.84 -9.21
CA THR A 31 4.88 18.35 -9.96
C THR A 31 4.50 19.35 -11.06
N ASN A 32 3.90 18.89 -12.16
CA ASN A 32 3.44 19.80 -13.21
C ASN A 32 2.41 20.77 -12.62
N LEU A 33 1.47 20.27 -11.82
CA LEU A 33 0.45 21.09 -11.17
C LEU A 33 1.05 22.19 -10.29
N SER A 34 2.09 21.88 -9.49
CA SER A 34 2.78 22.87 -8.65
C SER A 34 3.43 23.96 -9.48
N TYR A 35 4.13 23.58 -10.55
CA TYR A 35 4.77 24.54 -11.43
C TYR A 35 3.74 25.49 -12.05
N LEU A 36 2.62 24.96 -12.55
CA LEU A 36 1.54 25.76 -13.14
C LEU A 36 0.83 26.63 -12.09
N ASP A 37 0.63 26.14 -10.88
CA ASP A 37 0.00 26.90 -9.81
C ASP A 37 0.90 28.04 -9.32
N ARG A 38 2.22 27.81 -9.24
CA ARG A 38 3.20 28.88 -9.01
C ARG A 38 3.27 29.86 -10.17
N LEU A 39 3.11 29.41 -11.41
CA LEU A 39 3.04 30.30 -12.57
C LEU A 39 1.81 31.20 -12.50
N ALA A 40 0.63 30.65 -12.21
CA ALA A 40 -0.61 31.41 -12.06
C ALA A 40 -0.53 32.45 -10.94
N ASP A 41 0.11 32.09 -9.83
CA ASP A 41 0.36 33.00 -8.70
C ASP A 41 1.12 34.26 -9.10
N ARG A 42 2.10 34.14 -10.01
CA ARG A 42 2.86 35.29 -10.51
C ARG A 42 2.01 36.29 -11.28
N TYR A 43 0.85 35.86 -11.77
CA TYR A 43 -0.15 36.69 -12.42
C TYR A 43 -1.33 37.03 -11.50
N ARG A 44 -1.27 36.65 -10.21
CA ARG A 44 -2.37 36.78 -9.22
C ARG A 44 -3.66 36.09 -9.67
N LEU A 45 -3.52 34.98 -10.39
CA LEU A 45 -4.62 34.15 -10.88
C LEU A 45 -4.57 32.76 -10.25
N GLY A 46 -5.71 32.06 -10.23
CA GLY A 46 -5.75 30.64 -9.92
C GLY A 46 -5.25 29.80 -11.10
N VAL A 47 -4.66 28.63 -10.81
CA VAL A 47 -4.26 27.65 -11.85
C VAL A 47 -5.44 27.25 -12.75
N ARG A 48 -6.65 27.24 -12.17
CA ARG A 48 -7.91 26.91 -12.84
C ARG A 48 -8.40 28.00 -13.80
N ASP A 49 -7.87 29.21 -13.68
CA ASP A 49 -8.24 30.35 -14.52
C ASP A 49 -7.18 30.58 -15.60
N LEU A 50 -5.90 30.65 -15.20
CA LEU A 50 -4.81 30.93 -16.13
C LEU A 50 -4.62 29.81 -17.15
N ILE A 51 -4.57 28.55 -16.71
CA ILE A 51 -4.16 27.44 -17.59
C ILE A 51 -5.22 27.15 -18.67
N PRO A 52 -6.53 27.07 -18.36
CA PRO A 52 -7.53 26.89 -19.41
C PRO A 52 -7.56 28.05 -20.42
N ALA A 53 -7.40 29.29 -19.94
CA ALA A 53 -7.29 30.47 -20.81
C ALA A 53 -6.06 30.42 -21.72
N LEU A 54 -4.89 30.06 -21.17
CA LEU A 54 -3.63 29.93 -21.91
C LEU A 54 -3.71 28.84 -22.98
N LEU A 55 -4.37 27.73 -22.67
CA LEU A 55 -4.52 26.59 -23.58
C LEU A 55 -5.70 26.73 -24.55
N GLN A 56 -6.52 27.77 -24.39
CA GLN A 56 -7.75 28.02 -25.17
C GLN A 56 -8.73 26.84 -25.10
N ILE A 57 -8.92 26.31 -23.89
CA ILE A 57 -9.82 25.20 -23.59
C ILE A 57 -10.88 25.64 -22.58
N GLY A 58 -12.06 25.02 -22.62
CA GLY A 58 -13.08 25.24 -21.59
C GLY A 58 -12.64 24.75 -20.21
N GLY A 59 -13.42 25.09 -19.18
CA GLY A 59 -13.10 24.79 -17.76
C GLY A 59 -13.07 23.31 -17.36
N GLY A 60 -13.17 22.37 -18.31
CA GLY A 60 -13.21 20.93 -18.05
C GLY A 60 -11.87 20.31 -17.63
N LEU A 61 -10.73 20.99 -17.86
CA LEU A 61 -9.40 20.44 -17.55
C LEU A 61 -9.26 20.06 -16.07
N PHE A 62 -9.78 20.89 -15.17
CA PHE A 62 -9.67 20.71 -13.72
C PHE A 62 -11.00 20.27 -13.08
N LYS A 63 -11.84 19.52 -13.81
CA LYS A 63 -13.06 18.93 -13.23
C LYS A 63 -12.68 18.02 -12.05
N GLY A 64 -13.26 18.28 -10.87
CA GLY A 64 -12.90 17.56 -9.64
C GLY A 64 -11.54 17.95 -9.07
N TYR A 65 -11.12 19.21 -9.25
CA TYR A 65 -9.85 19.75 -8.76
C TYR A 65 -9.58 19.39 -7.29
N ARG A 66 -8.37 18.90 -7.04
CA ARG A 66 -7.84 18.62 -5.71
C ARG A 66 -6.36 18.99 -5.66
N THR A 67 -5.90 19.48 -4.52
CA THR A 67 -4.49 19.88 -4.36
C THR A 67 -3.54 18.69 -4.40
N ASP A 68 -4.01 17.45 -4.17
CA ASP A 68 -3.23 16.21 -4.31
C ASP A 68 -3.15 15.67 -5.75
N GLY A 69 -3.79 16.34 -6.71
CA GLY A 69 -3.80 15.91 -8.09
C GLY A 69 -2.51 16.22 -8.87
N GLU A 70 -2.52 15.79 -10.13
CA GLU A 70 -1.49 16.08 -11.12
C GLU A 70 -2.14 16.33 -12.50
N VAL A 71 -1.48 17.17 -13.30
CA VAL A 71 -1.88 17.51 -14.66
C VAL A 71 -0.90 16.92 -15.67
N TYR A 72 -1.46 16.24 -16.68
CA TYR A 72 -0.70 15.68 -17.80
C TYR A 72 -1.08 16.44 -19.06
N LEU A 73 -0.08 16.91 -19.80
CA LEU A 73 -0.24 17.86 -20.90
C LEU A 73 0.26 17.24 -22.20
N ASN A 74 -0.44 17.50 -23.29
CA ASN A 74 0.04 17.11 -24.62
C ASN A 74 1.18 18.02 -25.09
N ALA A 75 1.89 17.62 -26.15
CA ALA A 75 3.02 18.37 -26.70
C ALA A 75 2.72 19.85 -26.99
N GLU A 76 1.55 20.15 -27.55
CA GLU A 76 1.17 21.52 -27.90
C GLU A 76 0.92 22.40 -26.65
N ALA A 77 0.27 21.84 -25.63
CA ALA A 77 0.05 22.52 -24.37
C ALA A 77 1.37 22.80 -23.65
N ARG A 78 2.30 21.84 -23.68
CA ARG A 78 3.67 21.99 -23.14
C ARG A 78 4.43 23.11 -23.85
N ALA A 79 4.39 23.16 -25.17
CA ALA A 79 5.02 24.22 -25.96
C ALA A 79 4.45 25.61 -25.63
N ARG A 80 3.12 25.72 -25.46
CA ARG A 80 2.47 26.97 -25.03
C ARG A 80 2.92 27.41 -23.64
N ILE A 81 2.96 26.50 -22.68
CA ILE A 81 3.38 26.79 -21.31
C ILE A 81 4.86 27.17 -21.26
N SER A 82 5.73 26.45 -21.97
CA SER A 82 7.15 26.73 -22.13
C SER A 82 7.40 28.15 -22.65
N ALA A 83 6.73 28.52 -23.75
CA ALA A 83 6.80 29.87 -24.30
C ALA A 83 6.27 30.93 -23.32
N PHE A 84 5.11 30.69 -22.70
CA PHE A 84 4.48 31.64 -21.80
C PHE A 84 5.30 31.89 -20.52
N SER A 85 5.91 30.85 -19.96
CA SER A 85 6.78 30.95 -18.77
C SER A 85 8.22 31.36 -19.08
N ARG A 86 8.55 31.53 -20.36
CA ARG A 86 9.89 31.81 -20.89
C ARG A 86 10.93 30.79 -20.43
N MET A 87 10.52 29.52 -20.26
CA MET A 87 11.40 28.41 -19.91
C MET A 87 11.49 27.41 -21.06
N PRO A 88 12.69 27.15 -21.60
CA PRO A 88 12.90 26.08 -22.59
C PRO A 88 12.35 24.74 -22.10
N GLU A 89 11.79 23.97 -23.02
CA GLU A 89 11.13 22.70 -22.70
C GLU A 89 12.13 21.68 -22.12
N GLU A 90 13.39 21.73 -22.54
CA GLU A 90 14.48 20.87 -22.06
C GLU A 90 14.83 21.14 -20.58
N ILE A 91 14.58 22.36 -20.09
CA ILE A 91 14.74 22.68 -18.66
C ILE A 91 13.55 22.13 -17.88
N LEU A 92 12.33 22.31 -18.40
CA LEU A 92 11.10 21.80 -17.78
C LEU A 92 11.12 20.28 -17.70
N GLN A 93 11.46 19.59 -18.78
CA GLN A 93 11.56 18.13 -18.83
C GLN A 93 12.58 17.57 -17.83
N ARG A 94 13.72 18.24 -17.64
CA ARG A 94 14.73 17.81 -16.65
C ARG A 94 14.28 18.03 -15.21
N ALA A 95 13.50 19.06 -14.94
CA ALA A 95 13.11 19.42 -13.59
C ALA A 95 11.79 18.79 -13.13
N LEU A 96 10.84 18.61 -14.05
CA LEU A 96 9.47 18.16 -13.78
C LEU A 96 9.31 16.69 -14.23
N PRO A 97 9.29 15.70 -13.31
CA PRO A 97 9.34 14.29 -13.69
C PRO A 97 8.18 13.81 -14.56
N ALA A 98 7.01 14.44 -14.43
CA ALA A 98 5.82 14.09 -15.19
C ALA A 98 5.61 14.97 -16.44
N TRP A 99 6.57 15.83 -16.81
CA TRP A 99 6.39 16.76 -17.92
C TRP A 99 5.97 16.07 -19.21
N THR A 100 6.63 14.96 -19.54
CA THR A 100 6.35 14.13 -20.71
C THR A 100 5.61 12.83 -20.37
N ALA A 101 5.18 12.64 -19.12
CA ALA A 101 4.52 11.40 -18.68
C ALA A 101 3.03 11.41 -19.06
N GLN A 102 2.49 10.23 -19.40
CA GLN A 102 1.07 9.97 -19.71
C GLN A 102 0.44 10.82 -20.82
N GLU A 103 0.60 10.37 -22.06
CA GLU A 103 -0.18 10.86 -23.21
C GLU A 103 -1.15 9.76 -23.70
N PRO A 104 -2.36 9.59 -23.10
CA PRO A 104 -3.38 8.75 -23.71
C PRO A 104 -4.03 9.55 -24.84
N VAL A 105 -3.65 9.22 -26.07
CA VAL A 105 -4.33 9.66 -27.29
C VAL A 105 -5.80 9.29 -27.17
N SER A 106 -6.70 10.25 -27.40
CA SER A 106 -8.13 9.94 -27.52
C SER A 106 -8.33 9.07 -28.78
N PRO A 107 -9.10 7.98 -28.75
CA PRO A 107 -9.42 7.20 -29.95
C PRO A 107 -10.02 8.05 -31.10
N ALA A 108 -10.58 9.21 -30.75
CA ALA A 108 -11.22 10.16 -31.67
C ALA A 108 -10.27 11.22 -32.29
N GLY A 109 -8.94 11.08 -32.17
CA GLY A 109 -7.96 11.86 -32.96
C GLY A 109 -7.81 13.35 -32.62
N ALA A 110 -8.72 13.97 -31.86
CA ALA A 110 -8.55 15.30 -31.28
C ALA A 110 -8.06 15.17 -29.83
N GLY A 111 -6.75 15.19 -29.60
CA GLY A 111 -6.18 15.11 -28.26
C GLY A 111 -6.58 16.32 -27.40
N ALA A 112 -7.22 16.07 -26.26
CA ALA A 112 -7.43 17.10 -25.24
C ALA A 112 -6.08 17.76 -24.86
N ALA A 113 -6.06 19.06 -24.62
CA ALA A 113 -4.82 19.79 -24.27
C ALA A 113 -4.14 19.25 -23.00
N GLY A 114 -4.92 18.67 -22.10
CA GLY A 114 -4.42 17.93 -20.95
C GLY A 114 -5.49 17.15 -20.22
N ARG A 115 -5.08 16.42 -19.20
CA ARG A 115 -5.95 15.67 -18.30
C ARG A 115 -5.48 15.83 -16.86
N PHE A 116 -6.42 16.17 -15.99
CA PHE A 116 -6.21 16.17 -14.54
C PHE A 116 -6.52 14.79 -13.96
N ARG A 117 -5.66 14.30 -13.06
CA ARG A 117 -5.83 13.06 -12.29
C ARG A 117 -5.61 13.35 -10.82
N PHE A 118 -6.20 12.53 -9.96
CA PHE A 118 -6.05 12.63 -8.51
C PHE A 118 -6.27 11.26 -7.86
N GLY A 119 -5.95 11.15 -6.57
CA GLY A 119 -6.08 9.90 -5.82
C GLY A 119 -4.97 8.89 -6.13
N SER A 120 -5.27 7.60 -6.03
CA SER A 120 -4.26 6.51 -6.08
C SER A 120 -3.52 6.35 -7.41
N VAL A 121 -3.97 7.02 -8.47
CA VAL A 121 -3.31 7.01 -9.79
C VAL A 121 -2.22 8.06 -9.93
N VAL A 122 -2.12 9.00 -8.98
CA VAL A 122 -1.08 10.03 -8.95
C VAL A 122 0.04 9.57 -8.01
N PRO A 123 1.32 9.63 -8.43
CA PRO A 123 2.42 9.30 -7.54
C PRO A 123 2.43 10.18 -6.29
N ALA A 124 2.95 9.64 -5.18
CA ALA A 124 2.99 10.37 -3.91
C ALA A 124 3.76 11.69 -4.06
N ALA A 125 3.11 12.79 -3.67
CA ALA A 125 3.67 14.13 -3.72
C ALA A 125 3.17 14.95 -2.53
N GLY A 126 3.93 15.98 -2.18
CA GLY A 126 3.54 16.94 -1.15
C GLY A 126 4.47 18.13 -1.17
N GLU A 127 4.30 19.05 -0.23
CA GLU A 127 5.15 20.23 -0.19
C GLU A 127 6.62 19.85 0.00
N GLY A 128 7.48 20.35 -0.88
CA GLY A 128 8.91 20.36 -0.67
C GLY A 128 9.28 21.31 0.46
N CYS A 129 10.56 21.30 0.88
CA CYS A 129 11.01 22.13 1.98
C CYS A 129 10.71 23.62 1.75
N ARG A 130 9.82 24.20 2.58
CA ARG A 130 9.37 25.60 2.44
C ARG A 130 10.52 26.60 2.42
N LEU A 131 11.53 26.37 3.27
CA LEU A 131 12.72 27.21 3.36
C LEU A 131 13.61 27.12 2.11
N CYS A 132 13.78 25.93 1.54
CA CYS A 132 14.48 25.77 0.26
C CYS A 132 13.72 26.43 -0.89
N THR A 133 12.41 26.25 -0.94
CA THR A 133 11.55 26.86 -1.96
C THR A 133 11.65 28.37 -1.88
N ALA A 134 11.42 28.97 -0.71
CA ALA A 134 11.53 30.41 -0.52
C ALA A 134 12.91 30.95 -0.89
N ALA A 135 13.99 30.27 -0.48
CA ALA A 135 15.34 30.67 -0.84
C ALA A 135 15.64 30.61 -2.35
N ARG A 136 15.02 29.66 -3.08
CA ARG A 136 15.23 29.51 -4.53
C ARG A 136 14.32 30.37 -5.38
N THR A 137 13.11 30.68 -4.91
CA THR A 137 12.10 31.39 -5.68
C THR A 137 11.95 32.85 -5.27
N GLY A 138 12.41 33.23 -4.08
CA GLY A 138 12.14 34.54 -3.48
C GLY A 138 10.69 34.72 -3.02
N HIS A 139 9.90 33.64 -2.98
CA HIS A 139 8.45 33.70 -2.70
C HIS A 139 8.02 32.63 -1.69
N THR A 140 6.96 32.94 -0.95
CA THR A 140 6.42 32.06 0.11
C THR A 140 5.51 30.95 -0.42
N LYS A 141 5.04 31.04 -1.67
CA LYS A 141 4.20 29.99 -2.27
C LYS A 141 4.97 28.66 -2.29
N PRO A 142 4.44 27.60 -1.64
CA PRO A 142 5.12 26.32 -1.58
C PRO A 142 5.17 25.68 -2.96
N ALA A 143 6.09 24.73 -3.11
CA ALA A 143 6.17 23.90 -4.30
C ALA A 143 5.90 22.45 -3.90
N ARG A 144 5.01 21.78 -4.61
CA ARG A 144 4.79 20.35 -4.43
C ARG A 144 5.81 19.57 -5.26
N VAL A 145 6.46 18.62 -4.63
CA VAL A 145 7.46 17.74 -5.24
C VAL A 145 7.04 16.29 -5.08
N TYR A 146 7.49 15.45 -6.00
CA TYR A 146 7.35 14.00 -5.86
C TYR A 146 8.16 13.50 -4.67
N LEU A 147 7.49 12.80 -3.76
CA LEU A 147 8.07 12.32 -2.51
C LEU A 147 8.39 10.84 -2.62
N GLN A 148 9.65 10.55 -2.87
CA GLN A 148 10.27 9.25 -2.70
C GLN A 148 10.80 9.11 -1.27
N PRO A 149 11.01 7.88 -0.76
CA PRO A 149 11.50 7.70 0.60
C PRO A 149 12.79 8.47 0.95
N HIS A 150 13.68 8.68 -0.02
CA HIS A 150 14.91 9.47 0.16
C HIS A 150 14.71 10.97 -0.13
N THR A 151 13.65 11.42 -0.80
CA THR A 151 13.41 12.85 -1.03
C THR A 151 12.53 13.48 0.04
N ARG A 152 12.05 12.70 1.03
CA ARG A 152 11.22 13.17 2.15
C ARG A 152 11.97 13.97 3.22
N ILE A 153 13.30 14.00 3.19
CA ILE A 153 14.10 14.72 4.18
C ILE A 153 14.84 15.87 3.51
N CYS A 154 14.73 17.07 4.07
CA CYS A 154 15.62 18.16 3.75
C CYS A 154 16.79 18.18 4.75
N PRO A 155 18.00 17.74 4.38
CA PRO A 155 19.13 17.72 5.30
C PRO A 155 19.59 19.12 5.70
N ARG A 156 19.44 20.11 4.81
CA ARG A 156 19.82 21.51 5.06
C ARG A 156 19.00 22.15 6.18
N HIS A 157 17.68 21.94 6.15
CA HIS A 157 16.75 22.57 7.09
C HIS A 157 16.20 21.60 8.14
N ARG A 158 16.67 20.34 8.12
CA ARG A 158 16.24 19.25 9.01
C ARG A 158 14.71 19.16 9.09
N ARG A 159 14.06 19.09 7.93
CA ARG A 159 12.60 18.94 7.82
C ARG A 159 12.25 17.59 7.20
N TRP A 160 11.20 16.97 7.71
CA TRP A 160 10.55 15.84 7.06
C TRP A 160 9.28 16.31 6.35
N MET A 161 9.12 15.93 5.08
CA MET A 161 7.94 16.19 4.27
C MET A 161 6.96 15.02 4.43
N LEU A 162 5.85 15.27 5.13
CA LEU A 162 4.81 14.29 5.43
C LEU A 162 4.09 13.85 4.16
N GLY A 163 3.91 14.78 3.23
CA GLY A 163 3.12 14.57 2.03
C GLY A 163 1.69 15.07 2.21
N THR A 164 1.01 15.26 1.09
CA THR A 164 -0.38 15.71 1.11
C THR A 164 -1.30 14.53 1.40
N HIS A 165 -2.01 14.57 2.52
CA HIS A 165 -3.03 13.57 2.87
C HIS A 165 -4.41 14.20 2.77
N TRP A 166 -5.31 13.59 2.01
CA TRP A 166 -6.68 14.06 1.84
C TRP A 166 -7.66 13.21 2.64
N ILE A 167 -8.47 13.85 3.47
CA ILE A 167 -9.42 13.22 4.37
C ILE A 167 -10.74 14.02 4.31
N ASP A 168 -11.86 13.36 4.04
CA ASP A 168 -13.20 13.98 3.80
C ASP A 168 -13.23 15.13 2.79
N GLY A 169 -12.41 15.05 1.75
CA GLY A 169 -12.40 16.09 0.72
C GLY A 169 -11.64 17.36 1.12
N ALA A 170 -10.84 17.33 2.19
CA ALA A 170 -9.89 18.38 2.53
C ALA A 170 -8.48 17.81 2.75
N PRO A 171 -7.41 18.57 2.43
CA PRO A 171 -6.06 18.21 2.83
C PRO A 171 -5.88 18.37 4.35
N VAL A 172 -5.00 17.58 4.94
CA VAL A 172 -4.55 17.76 6.33
C VAL A 172 -3.60 18.96 6.40
N ASP A 173 -3.83 19.88 7.34
CA ASP A 173 -3.07 21.13 7.51
C ASP A 173 -1.63 20.95 8.06
N THR A 174 -1.00 19.81 7.83
CA THR A 174 0.40 19.60 8.21
C THR A 174 1.18 18.86 7.15
N GLU A 175 2.08 19.60 6.50
CA GLU A 175 2.87 19.10 5.38
C GLU A 175 4.34 18.82 5.76
N GLN A 176 4.86 19.45 6.82
CA GLN A 176 6.27 19.32 7.24
C GLN A 176 6.45 19.31 8.76
N VAL A 177 7.40 18.50 9.25
CA VAL A 177 7.78 18.44 10.69
C VAL A 177 9.27 18.71 10.90
N ASP A 178 9.62 19.23 12.08
CA ASP A 178 10.99 19.50 12.49
C ASP A 178 11.71 18.22 12.93
N LEU A 179 12.92 18.00 12.42
CA LEU A 179 13.80 16.90 12.83
C LEU A 179 14.94 17.37 13.75
N GLY A 180 14.91 18.61 14.25
CA GLY A 180 15.95 19.18 15.10
C GLY A 180 16.32 18.30 16.31
N GLY A 181 15.32 17.65 16.92
CA GLY A 181 15.50 16.72 18.05
C GLY A 181 15.78 15.26 17.68
N LEU A 182 15.87 14.93 16.38
CA LEU A 182 15.98 13.56 15.86
C LEU A 182 17.20 13.38 14.95
N ALA A 183 18.39 13.53 15.52
CA ALA A 183 19.64 13.38 14.78
C ALA A 183 19.79 11.99 14.14
N GLU A 184 19.19 10.95 14.74
CA GLU A 184 19.19 9.58 14.21
C GLU A 184 18.48 9.47 12.85
N VAL A 185 17.43 10.27 12.61
CA VAL A 185 16.71 10.29 11.32
C VAL A 185 17.59 10.88 10.23
N VAL A 186 18.33 11.95 10.54
CA VAL A 186 19.28 12.57 9.59
C VAL A 186 20.48 11.65 9.32
N ALA A 187 20.97 10.93 10.34
CA ALA A 187 22.03 9.95 10.15
C ALA A 187 21.57 8.76 9.30
N ALA A 188 20.36 8.25 9.53
CA ALA A 188 19.73 7.23 8.70
C ALA A 188 19.56 7.70 7.25
N HIS A 189 19.20 8.97 7.05
CA HIS A 189 19.07 9.53 5.71
C HIS A 189 20.39 9.49 4.91
N ARG A 190 21.52 9.83 5.54
CA ARG A 190 22.84 9.73 4.89
C ARG A 190 23.17 8.29 4.50
N ARG A 191 22.89 7.32 5.40
CA ARG A 191 23.05 5.89 5.09
C ARG A 191 22.16 5.45 3.93
N HIS A 192 20.91 5.92 3.89
CA HIS A 192 20.00 5.59 2.79
C HIS A 192 20.51 6.11 1.45
N LEU A 193 20.98 7.36 1.38
CA LEU A 193 21.60 7.89 0.17
C LEU A 193 22.83 7.08 -0.24
N ASP A 194 23.60 6.59 0.73
CA ASP A 194 24.75 5.74 0.46
C ASP A 194 24.36 4.37 -0.11
N LEU A 195 23.33 3.73 0.45
CA LEU A 195 22.77 2.49 -0.09
C LEU A 195 22.26 2.68 -1.52
N LEU A 196 21.54 3.77 -1.80
CA LEU A 196 21.02 4.05 -3.14
C LEU A 196 22.13 4.25 -4.18
N ARG A 197 23.32 4.72 -3.77
CA ARG A 197 24.47 4.89 -4.66
C ARG A 197 25.20 3.58 -4.93
N HIS A 198 25.30 2.69 -3.94
CA HIS A 198 26.19 1.53 -4.00
C HIS A 198 25.46 0.18 -4.14
N ARG A 199 24.15 0.13 -3.89
CA ARG A 199 23.37 -1.11 -3.90
C ARG A 199 22.25 -1.01 -4.93
N PRO A 200 22.27 -1.79 -6.02
CA PRO A 200 21.27 -1.69 -7.10
C PRO A 200 19.86 -2.04 -6.61
N ASP A 201 19.75 -2.91 -5.60
CA ASP A 201 18.48 -3.35 -5.04
C ASP A 201 17.94 -2.46 -3.91
N ALA A 202 18.65 -1.39 -3.52
CA ALA A 202 18.29 -0.57 -2.37
C ALA A 202 16.85 -0.04 -2.41
N VAL A 203 16.36 0.38 -3.58
CA VAL A 203 14.99 0.88 -3.73
C VAL A 203 13.97 -0.21 -3.38
N ARG A 204 14.13 -1.41 -3.96
CA ARG A 204 13.19 -2.51 -3.73
C ARG A 204 13.32 -3.11 -2.34
N ALA A 205 14.55 -3.18 -1.82
CA ALA A 205 14.82 -3.59 -0.45
C ALA A 205 14.20 -2.62 0.57
N PHE A 206 14.20 -1.31 0.29
CA PHE A 206 13.55 -0.32 1.14
C PHE A 206 12.04 -0.55 1.21
N GLU A 207 11.38 -0.90 0.10
CA GLU A 207 9.95 -1.21 0.09
C GLU A 207 9.61 -2.43 0.97
N VAL A 208 10.40 -3.49 0.89
CA VAL A 208 10.25 -4.68 1.75
C VAL A 208 10.51 -4.30 3.22
N ALA A 209 11.61 -3.59 3.50
CA ALA A 209 11.94 -3.14 4.85
C ALA A 209 10.83 -2.24 5.44
N HIS A 210 10.27 -1.32 4.65
CA HIS A 210 9.18 -0.45 5.08
C HIS A 210 7.93 -1.27 5.43
N ALA A 211 7.58 -2.27 4.63
CA ALA A 211 6.49 -3.18 4.93
C ALA A 211 6.70 -3.97 6.22
N VAL A 212 7.92 -4.47 6.45
CA VAL A 212 8.29 -5.16 7.70
C VAL A 212 8.13 -4.23 8.90
N VAL A 213 8.73 -3.04 8.85
CA VAL A 213 8.69 -2.10 9.98
C VAL A 213 7.28 -1.59 10.25
N VAL A 214 6.47 -1.34 9.22
CA VAL A 214 5.05 -0.97 9.41
C VAL A 214 4.26 -2.12 10.05
N SER A 215 4.57 -3.37 9.71
CA SER A 215 3.93 -4.53 10.35
C SER A 215 4.28 -4.66 11.84
N TRP A 216 5.53 -4.33 12.21
CA TRP A 216 6.00 -4.29 13.60
C TRP A 216 5.40 -3.11 14.36
N TRP A 217 5.32 -1.94 13.74
CA TRP A 217 4.67 -0.75 14.30
C TRP A 217 3.23 -1.02 14.75
N ALA A 218 2.51 -1.86 14.01
CA ALA A 218 1.13 -2.24 14.31
C ALA A 218 0.99 -3.16 15.54
N GLN A 219 2.05 -3.87 15.96
CA GLN A 219 1.98 -4.83 17.08
C GLN A 219 1.92 -4.17 18.46
N GLN A 220 2.40 -2.93 18.58
CA GLN A 220 2.38 -2.16 19.84
C GLN A 220 3.02 -2.93 21.03
N TRP A 221 4.23 -3.45 20.82
CA TRP A 221 4.95 -4.18 21.86
C TRP A 221 5.24 -3.32 23.10
N PRO A 222 5.10 -3.86 24.33
CA PRO A 222 5.35 -3.10 25.56
C PRO A 222 6.81 -2.71 25.74
N GLU A 223 7.76 -3.50 25.21
CA GLU A 223 9.21 -3.21 25.27
C GLU A 223 9.67 -2.13 24.27
N GLU A 224 8.78 -1.66 23.39
CA GLU A 224 9.09 -0.66 22.38
C GLU A 224 9.06 0.75 22.97
N GLU A 225 10.23 1.28 23.34
CA GLU A 225 10.37 2.62 23.90
C GLU A 225 10.79 3.69 22.88
N GLN A 226 11.52 3.30 21.83
CA GLN A 226 12.15 4.25 20.91
C GLN A 226 11.12 4.98 20.06
N TRP A 227 10.17 4.25 19.48
CA TRP A 227 9.13 4.81 18.63
C TRP A 227 8.20 5.77 19.40
N PRO A 228 7.62 5.40 20.56
CA PRO A 228 6.85 6.36 21.37
C PRO A 228 7.65 7.60 21.75
N ARG A 229 8.95 7.46 22.07
CA ARG A 229 9.83 8.61 22.37
C ARG A 229 9.92 9.58 21.19
N ARG A 230 10.18 9.07 19.98
CA ARG A 230 10.26 9.91 18.77
C ARG A 230 8.92 10.53 18.39
N VAL A 231 7.80 9.81 18.57
CA VAL A 231 6.46 10.39 18.39
C VAL A 231 6.28 11.60 19.30
N ARG A 232 6.57 11.46 20.61
CA ARG A 232 6.46 12.59 21.56
C ARG A 232 7.32 13.80 21.17
N GLN A 233 8.49 13.58 20.57
CA GLN A 233 9.37 14.66 20.10
C GLN A 233 8.87 15.35 18.82
N LEU A 234 8.07 14.67 18.00
CA LEU A 234 7.51 15.22 16.76
C LEU A 234 6.11 15.83 16.94
N THR A 235 5.36 15.38 17.95
CA THR A 235 4.02 15.87 18.26
C THR A 235 4.09 17.34 18.75
N PRO A 236 3.55 18.31 18.00
CA PRO A 236 3.38 19.68 18.45
C PRO A 236 2.45 19.76 19.67
N GLN A 237 2.61 20.80 20.48
CA GLN A 237 1.77 21.03 21.64
C GLN A 237 0.29 21.17 21.23
N GLY A 238 -0.60 20.52 21.98
CA GLY A 238 -2.05 20.55 21.75
C GLY A 238 -2.56 19.68 20.59
N ALA A 239 -1.68 18.96 19.90
CA ALA A 239 -2.10 18.07 18.82
C ALA A 239 -2.58 16.70 19.35
N ASP A 240 -3.54 16.09 18.65
CA ASP A 240 -4.07 14.76 18.98
C ASP A 240 -2.94 13.69 18.90
N PRO A 241 -2.64 12.98 20.00
CA PRO A 241 -1.55 11.99 20.03
C PRO A 241 -1.75 10.80 19.09
N GLY A 242 -2.98 10.31 18.93
CA GLY A 242 -3.27 9.16 18.07
C GLY A 242 -3.23 9.56 16.59
N TRP A 243 -3.73 10.76 16.27
CA TRP A 243 -3.58 11.36 14.95
C TRP A 243 -2.10 11.50 14.57
N TRP A 244 -1.29 12.06 15.47
CA TRP A 244 0.14 12.24 15.19
C TRP A 244 0.92 10.96 15.12
N ARG A 245 0.56 9.96 15.93
CA ARG A 245 1.16 8.63 15.84
C ARG A 245 1.05 8.08 14.41
N LEU A 246 -0.10 8.22 13.77
CA LEU A 246 -0.31 7.77 12.39
C LEU A 246 0.42 8.64 11.37
N LEU A 247 0.30 9.97 11.48
CA LEU A 247 0.84 10.89 10.50
C LEU A 247 2.38 10.95 10.52
N ALA A 248 3.01 10.81 11.70
CA ALA A 248 4.47 10.81 11.84
C ALA A 248 5.12 9.43 11.67
N ARG A 249 4.33 8.35 11.46
CA ARG A 249 4.83 6.95 11.42
C ARG A 249 6.09 6.81 10.57
N ASP A 250 6.02 7.21 9.31
CA ASP A 250 7.11 7.00 8.36
C ASP A 250 8.38 7.79 8.73
N ALA A 251 8.24 8.94 9.42
CA ALA A 251 9.38 9.69 9.94
C ALA A 251 10.00 9.00 11.16
N VAL A 252 9.16 8.51 12.06
CA VAL A 252 9.55 7.84 13.30
C VAL A 252 10.27 6.52 13.04
N THR A 253 9.77 5.74 12.09
CA THR A 253 10.27 4.40 11.75
C THR A 253 11.35 4.40 10.66
N TYR A 254 11.68 5.58 10.12
CA TYR A 254 12.68 5.72 9.08
C TYR A 254 14.05 5.14 9.45
N PRO A 255 14.60 5.37 10.66
CA PRO A 255 15.91 4.82 11.03
C PRO A 255 15.94 3.29 10.98
N GLU A 256 14.91 2.62 11.49
CA GLU A 256 14.79 1.17 11.45
C GLU A 256 14.59 0.67 10.01
N THR A 257 13.80 1.38 9.19
CA THR A 257 13.58 1.01 7.79
C THR A 257 14.88 1.01 6.99
N VAL A 258 15.73 2.03 7.18
CA VAL A 258 17.05 2.10 6.53
C VAL A 258 18.01 1.04 7.08
N ALA A 259 17.98 0.78 8.39
CA ALA A 259 18.79 -0.28 8.99
C ALA A 259 18.44 -1.65 8.41
N LEU A 260 17.14 -1.97 8.30
CA LEU A 260 16.66 -3.19 7.65
C LEU A 260 17.07 -3.24 6.18
N THR A 261 16.94 -2.13 5.44
CA THR A 261 17.38 -2.06 4.04
C THR A 261 18.86 -2.45 3.91
N SER A 262 19.70 -2.01 4.85
CA SER A 262 21.12 -2.36 4.89
C SER A 262 21.34 -3.86 5.10
N VAL A 263 20.59 -4.47 6.04
CA VAL A 263 20.67 -5.91 6.34
C VAL A 263 20.18 -6.75 5.17
N LEU A 264 19.03 -6.40 4.58
CA LEU A 264 18.44 -7.16 3.48
C LEU A 264 19.30 -7.09 2.20
N THR A 265 20.06 -6.01 1.99
CA THR A 265 20.96 -5.86 0.83
C THR A 265 22.37 -6.39 1.07
N ASP A 266 22.68 -6.87 2.28
CA ASP A 266 24.00 -7.37 2.62
C ASP A 266 24.17 -8.84 2.23
N ALA A 267 25.18 -9.11 1.39
CA ALA A 267 25.50 -10.45 0.91
C ALA A 267 25.87 -11.41 2.06
N ARG A 268 26.54 -10.90 3.11
CA ARG A 268 26.92 -11.73 4.28
C ARG A 268 25.69 -12.16 5.07
N THR A 269 24.67 -11.30 5.15
CA THR A 269 23.39 -11.69 5.77
C THR A 269 22.68 -12.76 4.97
N ARG A 270 22.66 -12.65 3.64
CA ARG A 270 22.09 -13.71 2.78
C ARG A 270 22.84 -15.04 2.93
N GLN A 271 24.17 -15.02 2.96
CA GLN A 271 24.98 -16.23 3.16
C GLN A 271 24.69 -16.90 4.52
N ARG A 272 24.62 -16.12 5.60
CA ARG A 272 24.26 -16.64 6.93
C ARG A 272 22.85 -17.23 6.96
N LEU A 273 21.89 -16.56 6.33
CA LEU A 273 20.52 -17.07 6.18
C LEU A 273 20.49 -18.44 5.49
N LEU A 274 21.23 -18.61 4.40
CA LEU A 274 21.29 -19.89 3.69
C LEU A 274 21.96 -20.99 4.51
N ALA A 275 22.98 -20.63 5.30
CA ALA A 275 23.63 -21.56 6.22
C ALA A 275 22.69 -21.98 7.36
N ASP A 276 21.95 -21.04 7.95
CA ASP A 276 20.98 -21.31 9.01
C ASP A 276 19.89 -22.30 8.55
N THR A 277 19.43 -22.18 7.30
CA THR A 277 18.35 -23.03 6.79
C THR A 277 18.85 -24.32 6.13
N GLY A 278 20.15 -24.47 5.87
CA GLY A 278 20.69 -25.59 5.11
C GLY A 278 20.08 -25.75 3.72
N GLY A 279 19.58 -24.67 3.12
CA GLY A 279 18.85 -24.70 1.84
C GLY A 279 17.38 -25.12 1.93
N HIS A 280 16.86 -25.45 3.12
CA HIS A 280 15.44 -25.74 3.32
C HIS A 280 14.61 -24.47 3.47
N LEU A 281 13.34 -24.53 3.10
CA LEU A 281 12.44 -23.38 3.16
C LEU A 281 12.04 -23.10 4.64
N PRO A 282 12.33 -21.91 5.19
CA PRO A 282 11.95 -21.61 6.57
C PRO A 282 10.43 -21.41 6.69
N HIS A 283 9.80 -22.09 7.64
CA HIS A 283 8.37 -21.91 7.95
C HIS A 283 8.10 -20.85 9.03
N THR A 284 9.13 -20.51 9.80
CA THR A 284 9.12 -19.45 10.82
C THR A 284 10.47 -18.74 10.83
N LEU A 285 10.55 -17.56 11.43
CA LEU A 285 11.81 -16.84 11.57
C LEU A 285 12.78 -17.49 12.58
N ALA A 286 12.32 -18.45 13.40
CA ALA A 286 13.18 -19.24 14.27
C ALA A 286 14.21 -20.08 13.50
N HIS A 287 13.92 -20.42 12.23
CA HIS A 287 14.83 -21.14 11.34
C HIS A 287 15.91 -20.26 10.70
N VAL A 288 15.90 -18.95 10.97
CA VAL A 288 16.90 -17.99 10.49
C VAL A 288 17.44 -17.11 11.63
N PRO A 289 17.98 -17.72 12.71
CA PRO A 289 18.37 -17.01 13.93
C PRO A 289 19.46 -15.96 13.67
N GLY A 290 20.37 -16.17 12.71
CA GLY A 290 21.39 -15.20 12.33
C GLY A 290 20.81 -13.91 11.74
N LEU A 291 19.77 -14.03 10.89
CA LEU A 291 19.03 -12.88 10.37
C LEU A 291 18.33 -12.13 11.52
N VAL A 292 17.61 -12.85 12.37
CA VAL A 292 16.82 -12.26 13.47
C VAL A 292 17.74 -11.55 14.48
N GLY A 293 18.87 -12.15 14.85
CA GLY A 293 19.86 -11.55 15.73
C GLY A 293 20.49 -10.29 15.13
N GLU A 294 20.82 -10.30 13.83
CA GLU A 294 21.34 -9.12 13.14
C GLU A 294 20.31 -7.98 13.10
N LEU A 295 19.03 -8.29 12.86
CA LEU A 295 17.94 -7.31 12.89
C LEU A 295 17.76 -6.68 14.28
N ALA A 296 17.77 -7.48 15.33
CA ALA A 296 17.73 -7.01 16.72
C ALA A 296 18.92 -6.07 17.01
N ARG A 297 20.12 -6.45 16.56
CA ARG A 297 21.35 -5.66 16.74
C ARG A 297 21.29 -4.31 16.01
N VAL A 298 20.95 -4.28 14.71
CA VAL A 298 20.95 -3.02 13.94
C VAL A 298 19.82 -2.07 14.31
N THR A 299 18.72 -2.59 14.87
CA THR A 299 17.60 -1.77 15.36
C THR A 299 17.76 -1.38 16.83
N GLY A 300 18.77 -1.90 17.53
CA GLY A 300 18.97 -1.65 18.97
C GLY A 300 17.82 -2.20 19.82
N ARG A 301 17.28 -3.36 19.46
CA ARG A 301 16.11 -3.99 20.11
C ARG A 301 16.43 -5.46 20.42
N PRO A 302 17.13 -5.76 21.52
CA PRO A 302 17.49 -7.15 21.86
C PRO A 302 16.26 -8.05 22.05
N TRP A 303 15.18 -7.51 22.62
CA TRP A 303 13.90 -8.22 22.80
C TRP A 303 13.20 -8.62 21.49
N LEU A 304 13.62 -8.05 20.34
CA LEU A 304 12.99 -8.33 19.05
C LEU A 304 13.13 -9.81 18.66
N VAL A 305 14.23 -10.45 19.06
CA VAL A 305 14.53 -11.85 18.75
C VAL A 305 13.38 -12.76 19.18
N GLU A 306 12.99 -12.64 20.45
CA GLU A 306 11.90 -13.44 21.04
C GLU A 306 10.55 -13.13 20.40
N ARG A 307 10.29 -11.85 20.09
CA ARG A 307 8.99 -11.40 19.56
C ARG A 307 8.73 -11.86 18.13
N ILE A 308 9.78 -12.01 17.30
CA ILE A 308 9.59 -12.34 15.88
C ILE A 308 9.94 -13.79 15.54
N ALA A 309 10.63 -14.54 16.41
CA ALA A 309 11.04 -15.92 16.13
C ALA A 309 9.86 -16.83 15.70
N SER A 310 8.71 -16.73 16.36
CA SER A 310 7.52 -17.52 16.04
C SER A 310 6.73 -17.02 14.83
N THR A 311 7.18 -15.97 14.15
CA THR A 311 6.49 -15.39 12.98
C THR A 311 6.47 -16.38 11.82
N SER A 312 5.28 -16.89 11.51
CA SER A 312 5.02 -17.85 10.42
C SER A 312 4.45 -17.23 9.15
N ALA A 313 4.22 -15.91 9.15
CA ALA A 313 3.73 -15.17 7.99
C ALA A 313 4.20 -13.72 8.03
N GLY A 314 4.45 -13.12 6.86
CA GLY A 314 4.79 -11.70 6.76
C GLY A 314 5.85 -11.41 5.69
N PRO A 315 6.09 -10.12 5.42
CA PRO A 315 7.03 -9.70 4.38
C PRO A 315 8.47 -10.18 4.65
N LEU A 316 8.90 -10.26 5.91
CA LEU A 316 10.25 -10.69 6.27
C LEU A 316 10.46 -12.20 6.04
N LEU A 317 9.51 -13.03 6.46
CA LEU A 317 9.57 -14.48 6.22
C LEU A 317 9.49 -14.79 4.72
N LEU A 318 8.60 -14.11 3.99
CA LEU A 318 8.53 -14.27 2.53
C LEU A 318 9.84 -13.89 1.85
N TRP A 319 10.48 -12.81 2.27
CA TRP A 319 11.81 -12.43 1.77
C TRP A 319 12.84 -13.53 2.04
N ALA A 320 12.89 -14.09 3.26
CA ALA A 320 13.79 -15.19 3.60
C ALA A 320 13.56 -16.43 2.75
N GLN A 321 12.29 -16.83 2.59
CA GLN A 321 11.86 -17.93 1.73
C GLN A 321 12.27 -17.71 0.26
N HIS A 322 12.14 -16.48 -0.23
CA HIS A 322 12.59 -16.14 -1.58
C HIS A 322 14.10 -16.15 -1.73
N CYS A 323 14.88 -15.82 -0.69
CA CYS A 323 16.34 -15.93 -0.73
C CYS A 323 16.79 -17.39 -0.89
N VAL A 324 16.17 -18.32 -0.17
CA VAL A 324 16.41 -19.77 -0.30
C VAL A 324 16.02 -20.27 -1.69
N ARG A 325 14.83 -19.91 -2.19
CA ARG A 325 14.39 -20.30 -3.54
C ARG A 325 15.28 -19.74 -4.65
N ALA A 326 15.77 -18.51 -4.49
CA ALA A 326 16.66 -17.88 -5.46
C ALA A 326 18.09 -18.45 -5.43
N ASP A 327 18.46 -19.18 -4.38
CA ASP A 327 19.72 -19.93 -4.32
C ASP A 327 19.60 -21.25 -5.09
N ALA A 328 18.45 -21.93 -4.97
CA ALA A 328 18.15 -23.14 -5.73
C ALA A 328 17.89 -22.90 -7.23
N ASP A 329 17.36 -21.73 -7.60
CA ASP A 329 17.03 -21.39 -8.99
C ASP A 329 17.36 -19.92 -9.33
N ALA A 330 18.39 -19.73 -10.17
CA ALA A 330 18.83 -18.42 -10.64
C ALA A 330 17.76 -17.67 -11.47
N ALA A 331 16.79 -18.36 -12.09
CA ALA A 331 15.68 -17.73 -12.80
C ALA A 331 14.73 -16.97 -11.86
N VAL A 332 14.86 -17.17 -10.54
CA VAL A 332 14.03 -16.59 -9.49
C VAL A 332 14.74 -15.42 -8.76
N ALA A 333 15.94 -15.03 -9.19
CA ALA A 333 16.81 -14.06 -8.50
C ALA A 333 16.20 -12.68 -8.19
N ALA A 334 15.23 -12.21 -8.98
CA ALA A 334 14.54 -10.93 -8.73
C ALA A 334 13.35 -11.03 -7.75
N ARG A 335 12.89 -12.25 -7.42
CA ARG A 335 11.70 -12.47 -6.58
C ARG A 335 11.83 -12.10 -5.10
N PRO A 336 13.02 -12.06 -4.44
CA PRO A 336 13.14 -11.62 -3.04
C PRO A 336 12.52 -10.26 -2.77
N TRP A 337 12.45 -9.40 -3.79
CA TRP A 337 11.94 -8.05 -3.67
C TRP A 337 10.44 -7.92 -3.98
N THR A 338 9.73 -9.03 -4.17
CA THR A 338 8.31 -9.01 -4.54
C THR A 338 7.42 -8.85 -3.31
N LEU A 339 6.79 -7.69 -3.15
CA LEU A 339 5.87 -7.43 -2.06
C LEU A 339 4.42 -7.75 -2.44
N HIS A 340 3.89 -8.85 -1.89
CA HIS A 340 2.48 -9.22 -2.06
C HIS A 340 1.54 -8.14 -1.52
N MET A 341 0.40 -7.93 -2.20
CA MET A 341 -0.54 -6.85 -1.89
C MET A 341 -1.03 -6.86 -0.43
N ALA A 342 -1.12 -8.03 0.20
CA ALA A 342 -1.51 -8.18 1.60
C ALA A 342 -0.50 -7.59 2.60
N HIS A 343 0.77 -7.48 2.21
CA HIS A 343 1.84 -6.95 3.04
C HIS A 343 2.18 -5.50 2.72
N ARG A 344 1.52 -4.89 1.72
CA ARG A 344 1.72 -3.48 1.40
C ARG A 344 1.13 -2.62 2.52
N PRO A 345 1.92 -1.69 3.10
CA PRO A 345 1.42 -0.71 4.06
C PRO A 345 0.16 -0.01 3.56
N ARG A 346 -0.81 0.19 4.45
CA ARG A 346 -1.98 1.00 4.13
C ARG A 346 -1.54 2.47 3.98
N PRO A 347 -2.17 3.24 3.05
CA PRO A 347 -1.90 4.66 2.96
C PRO A 347 -2.28 5.36 4.26
N ILE A 348 -1.42 6.26 4.76
CA ILE A 348 -1.65 7.05 5.99
C ILE A 348 -3.02 7.75 5.95
N ALA A 349 -3.43 8.31 4.80
CA ALA A 349 -4.73 8.95 4.64
C ALA A 349 -5.90 8.01 5.03
N ARG A 350 -5.84 6.73 4.66
CA ARG A 350 -6.88 5.74 4.98
C ARG A 350 -6.91 5.40 6.47
N GLU A 351 -5.73 5.33 7.10
CA GLU A 351 -5.63 5.10 8.54
C GLU A 351 -6.13 6.32 9.33
N LEU A 352 -5.83 7.53 8.88
CA LEU A 352 -6.33 8.76 9.50
C LEU A 352 -7.85 8.92 9.33
N THR A 353 -8.43 8.56 8.18
CA THR A 353 -9.89 8.49 8.01
C THR A 353 -10.49 7.57 9.07
N ALA A 354 -9.97 6.33 9.18
CA ALA A 354 -10.49 5.37 10.14
C ALA A 354 -10.34 5.85 11.59
N TYR A 355 -9.21 6.45 11.95
CA TYR A 355 -9.00 7.01 13.28
C TYR A 355 -10.01 8.11 13.60
N ARG A 356 -10.22 9.05 12.67
CA ARG A 356 -11.19 10.13 12.86
C ARG A 356 -12.62 9.61 13.02
N ASP A 357 -13.00 8.62 12.22
CA ASP A 357 -14.32 8.01 12.29
C ASP A 357 -14.54 7.39 13.69
N THR A 358 -13.50 6.81 14.29
CA THR A 358 -13.55 6.30 15.67
C THR A 358 -13.58 7.39 16.73
N THR A 359 -12.83 8.49 16.58
CA THR A 359 -12.75 9.57 17.59
C THR A 359 -13.90 10.55 17.55
N GLN A 360 -14.59 10.69 16.41
CA GLN A 360 -15.80 11.51 16.28
C GLN A 360 -17.08 10.77 16.65
N GLN A 361 -17.01 9.44 16.87
CA GLN A 361 -18.13 8.62 17.31
C GLN A 361 -17.85 7.81 18.60
N PRO A 362 -17.28 8.39 19.67
CA PRO A 362 -16.98 7.64 20.89
C PRO A 362 -18.26 7.19 21.61
N GLU A 363 -19.34 7.98 21.53
CA GLU A 363 -20.62 7.71 22.21
C GLU A 363 -21.68 7.01 21.33
N LYS A 364 -21.51 6.96 20.00
CA LYS A 364 -22.37 6.12 19.13
C LYS A 364 -22.05 4.63 19.23
N SER A 365 -20.97 4.27 19.92
CA SER A 365 -20.64 2.91 20.36
C SER A 365 -21.46 2.43 21.58
N ALA A 366 -22.18 3.33 22.27
CA ALA A 366 -23.01 2.97 23.45
C ALA A 366 -24.48 3.43 23.34
N GLY A 367 -24.81 4.34 22.43
CA GLY A 367 -26.20 4.74 22.15
C GLY A 367 -26.48 4.69 20.66
N GLY A 368 -27.27 3.71 20.23
CA GLY A 368 -27.73 3.59 18.86
C GLY A 368 -28.31 4.91 18.35
N ARG A 369 -27.66 5.52 17.34
CA ARG A 369 -28.20 6.70 16.67
C ARG A 369 -28.29 6.48 15.17
N ARG A 370 -29.54 6.18 14.78
CA ARG A 370 -30.18 6.42 13.49
C ARG A 370 -29.39 7.39 12.60
N LEU A 371 -28.83 6.87 11.53
CA LEU A 371 -28.70 7.52 10.22
C LEU A 371 -28.58 6.40 9.17
N HIS A 372 -29.47 6.45 8.18
CA HIS A 372 -29.61 5.59 6.99
C HIS A 372 -30.31 4.24 7.16
N LEU A 373 -31.63 4.31 7.43
CA LEU A 373 -32.59 3.20 7.34
C LEU A 373 -32.56 2.46 5.97
N GLY A 374 -32.02 3.08 4.91
CA GLY A 374 -31.85 2.44 3.60
C GLY A 374 -30.60 1.57 3.41
N LEU A 375 -29.52 1.80 4.18
CA LEU A 375 -28.26 1.04 4.06
C LEU A 375 -28.19 -0.14 5.04
N ARG A 376 -28.86 -0.06 6.20
CA ARG A 376 -29.00 -1.20 7.11
C ARG A 376 -29.90 -2.28 6.55
N HIS A 377 -31.03 -1.91 5.94
CA HIS A 377 -31.93 -2.88 5.34
C HIS A 377 -31.26 -3.66 4.20
N THR A 378 -30.41 -3.00 3.41
CA THR A 378 -29.67 -3.64 2.32
C THR A 378 -28.50 -4.50 2.81
N SER A 379 -27.81 -4.11 3.91
CA SER A 379 -26.78 -4.96 4.54
C SER A 379 -27.36 -6.19 5.24
N ASP A 380 -28.51 -6.03 5.92
CA ASP A 380 -29.17 -7.11 6.64
C ASP A 380 -29.87 -8.06 5.67
N GLN A 381 -30.45 -7.53 4.58
CA GLN A 381 -30.92 -8.37 3.47
C GLN A 381 -29.75 -9.10 2.78
N ALA A 382 -28.63 -8.42 2.50
CA ALA A 382 -27.46 -9.08 1.90
C ALA A 382 -26.85 -10.15 2.83
N PHE A 383 -26.89 -9.93 4.15
CA PHE A 383 -26.50 -10.94 5.13
C PHE A 383 -27.51 -12.09 5.17
N THR A 384 -28.81 -11.81 5.24
CA THR A 384 -29.89 -12.81 5.25
C THR A 384 -29.84 -13.68 3.99
N THR A 385 -29.67 -13.08 2.81
CA THR A 385 -29.47 -13.81 1.55
C THR A 385 -28.22 -14.67 1.62
N GLY A 386 -27.08 -14.12 2.05
CA GLY A 386 -25.85 -14.89 2.20
C GLY A 386 -25.96 -16.03 3.21
N LEU A 387 -26.67 -15.82 4.32
CA LEU A 387 -26.94 -16.81 5.35
C LEU A 387 -27.86 -17.93 4.83
N ALA A 388 -28.87 -17.61 4.03
CA ALA A 388 -29.70 -18.63 3.37
C ALA A 388 -28.88 -19.53 2.44
N HIS A 389 -27.95 -18.93 1.67
CA HIS A 389 -27.02 -19.70 0.84
C HIS A 389 -25.99 -20.49 1.67
N ALA A 390 -25.53 -19.95 2.80
CA ALA A 390 -24.66 -20.65 3.74
C ALA A 390 -25.38 -21.85 4.37
N ARG A 391 -26.64 -21.70 4.77
CA ARG A 391 -27.48 -22.77 5.31
C ARG A 391 -27.72 -23.87 4.27
N ALA A 392 -28.05 -23.50 3.03
CA ALA A 392 -28.21 -24.46 1.94
C ALA A 392 -26.90 -25.21 1.63
N TYR A 393 -25.76 -24.52 1.71
CA TYR A 393 -24.44 -25.15 1.54
C TYR A 393 -24.10 -26.09 2.70
N ALA A 394 -24.33 -25.65 3.94
CA ALA A 394 -24.12 -26.48 5.14
C ALA A 394 -25.05 -27.71 5.15
N ALA A 395 -26.28 -27.62 4.64
CA ALA A 395 -27.18 -28.76 4.52
C ALA A 395 -26.66 -29.85 3.56
N VAL A 396 -25.91 -29.47 2.52
CA VAL A 396 -25.35 -30.40 1.54
C VAL A 396 -23.97 -30.91 1.97
N HIS A 397 -23.14 -30.04 2.54
CA HIS A 397 -21.72 -30.31 2.78
C HIS A 397 -21.37 -30.49 4.27
N GLY A 398 -22.29 -30.20 5.19
CA GLY A 398 -22.07 -30.31 6.64
C GLY A 398 -21.11 -29.28 7.24
N HIS A 399 -20.67 -28.28 6.46
CA HIS A 399 -19.67 -27.31 6.86
C HIS A 399 -19.71 -26.02 6.03
N LEU A 400 -19.01 -24.97 6.46
CA LEU A 400 -18.87 -23.70 5.71
C LEU A 400 -17.49 -23.50 5.07
N ALA A 401 -16.73 -24.56 4.82
CA ALA A 401 -15.42 -24.48 4.15
C ALA A 401 -15.47 -24.24 2.61
N ALA A 402 -16.44 -23.50 2.07
CA ALA A 402 -16.59 -23.30 0.62
C ALA A 402 -15.33 -22.70 -0.06
N PRO A 403 -14.89 -23.19 -1.25
CA PRO A 403 -13.77 -22.63 -2.01
C PRO A 403 -13.94 -21.13 -2.32
N ILE A 404 -12.86 -20.33 -2.30
CA ILE A 404 -12.96 -18.85 -2.39
C ILE A 404 -13.71 -18.36 -3.64
N HIS A 405 -13.52 -19.04 -4.77
CA HIS A 405 -14.12 -18.67 -6.06
C HIS A 405 -15.39 -19.48 -6.37
N SER A 406 -15.87 -20.34 -5.46
CA SER A 406 -17.08 -21.10 -5.72
C SER A 406 -18.32 -20.21 -5.65
N ARG A 407 -19.25 -20.49 -6.58
CA ARG A 407 -20.63 -20.02 -6.50
C ARG A 407 -21.50 -21.21 -6.11
N PHE A 408 -22.44 -21.00 -5.20
CA PHE A 408 -23.40 -22.01 -4.78
C PHE A 408 -24.81 -21.46 -4.99
N ASN A 409 -25.63 -22.17 -5.77
CA ASN A 409 -26.94 -21.69 -6.23
C ASN A 409 -26.90 -20.26 -6.80
N GLY A 410 -25.90 -19.98 -7.65
CA GLY A 410 -25.70 -18.67 -8.28
C GLY A 410 -25.10 -17.58 -7.37
N PHE A 411 -24.96 -17.83 -6.06
CA PHE A 411 -24.41 -16.86 -5.10
C PHE A 411 -22.91 -17.08 -4.85
N ALA A 412 -22.13 -15.99 -4.75
CA ALA A 412 -20.67 -16.05 -4.56
C ALA A 412 -20.27 -16.38 -3.09
N LEU A 413 -20.75 -17.52 -2.59
CA LEU A 413 -20.64 -17.93 -1.18
C LEU A 413 -19.20 -17.96 -0.66
N GLY A 414 -18.26 -18.47 -1.46
CA GLY A 414 -16.84 -18.54 -1.07
C GLY A 414 -16.21 -17.19 -0.79
N THR A 415 -16.55 -16.18 -1.60
CA THR A 415 -16.08 -14.80 -1.43
C THR A 415 -16.82 -14.11 -0.27
N TRP A 416 -18.11 -14.40 -0.10
CA TRP A 416 -18.92 -13.90 1.02
C TRP A 416 -18.36 -14.38 2.38
N LEU A 417 -18.12 -15.69 2.53
CA LEU A 417 -17.52 -16.26 3.75
C LEU A 417 -16.09 -15.74 3.99
N LYS A 418 -15.27 -15.58 2.94
CA LYS A 418 -13.93 -14.98 3.04
C LYS A 418 -13.98 -13.57 3.59
N ASN A 419 -14.90 -12.75 3.09
CA ASN A 419 -15.04 -11.37 3.55
C ASN A 419 -15.46 -11.32 5.02
N HIS A 420 -16.43 -12.16 5.41
CA HIS A 420 -16.86 -12.26 6.80
C HIS A 420 -15.77 -12.79 7.72
N ARG A 421 -14.93 -13.74 7.31
CA ARG A 421 -13.76 -14.17 8.11
C ARG A 421 -12.69 -13.09 8.28
N LYS A 422 -12.57 -12.16 7.33
CA LYS A 422 -11.53 -11.12 7.30
C LYS A 422 -11.83 -9.93 8.24
N PHE A 423 -13.10 -9.67 8.52
CA PHE A 423 -13.52 -8.52 9.33
C PHE A 423 -13.99 -8.99 10.72
N ALA A 424 -13.30 -8.52 11.77
CA ALA A 424 -13.65 -8.84 13.17
C ALA A 424 -14.92 -8.11 13.64
N ALA A 425 -15.23 -6.95 13.06
CA ALA A 425 -16.44 -6.19 13.36
C ALA A 425 -17.64 -6.77 12.59
N MET A 426 -18.43 -7.61 13.27
CA MET A 426 -19.70 -8.16 12.80
C MET A 426 -20.71 -8.11 13.96
N PRO A 427 -22.00 -7.86 13.70
CA PRO A 427 -23.02 -7.94 14.74
C PRO A 427 -23.02 -9.34 15.42
N PRO A 428 -23.13 -9.43 16.76
CA PRO A 428 -23.11 -10.71 17.48
C PRO A 428 -24.12 -11.74 16.96
N GLU A 429 -25.30 -11.28 16.53
CA GLU A 429 -26.36 -12.09 15.94
C GLU A 429 -25.95 -12.77 14.63
N HIS A 430 -25.12 -12.10 13.82
CA HIS A 430 -24.60 -12.64 12.56
C HIS A 430 -23.49 -13.66 12.80
N VAL A 431 -22.69 -13.47 13.85
CA VAL A 431 -21.69 -14.43 14.29
C VAL A 431 -22.38 -15.70 14.80
N ALA A 432 -23.33 -15.54 15.72
CA ALA A 432 -24.10 -16.66 16.27
C ALA A 432 -24.80 -17.49 15.19
N ALA A 433 -25.43 -16.83 14.20
CA ALA A 433 -26.10 -17.50 13.09
C ALA A 433 -25.16 -18.31 12.17
N LEU A 434 -23.88 -17.95 12.07
CA LEU A 434 -22.88 -18.71 11.31
C LEU A 434 -22.23 -19.81 12.16
N GLU A 435 -22.05 -19.58 13.45
CA GLU A 435 -21.57 -20.59 14.41
C GLU A 435 -22.57 -21.73 14.58
N GLU A 436 -23.87 -21.44 14.54
CA GLU A 436 -24.94 -22.45 14.54
C GLU A 436 -24.83 -23.40 13.33
N LEU A 437 -24.39 -22.90 12.18
CA LEU A 437 -24.24 -23.69 10.95
C LEU A 437 -22.92 -24.49 10.91
N ASP A 438 -21.84 -23.91 11.41
CA ASP A 438 -20.52 -24.54 11.51
C ASP A 438 -19.73 -23.86 12.64
N PRO A 439 -19.55 -24.53 13.80
CA PRO A 439 -18.78 -23.97 14.92
C PRO A 439 -17.35 -23.58 14.53
N TRP A 440 -16.84 -24.15 13.43
CA TRP A 440 -15.52 -23.90 12.90
C TRP A 440 -15.55 -23.09 11.61
N TRP A 441 -16.58 -22.28 11.38
CA TRP A 441 -16.64 -21.40 10.22
C TRP A 441 -15.53 -20.34 10.24
N ARG A 442 -15.02 -19.96 11.42
CA ARG A 442 -13.84 -19.11 11.67
C ARG A 442 -12.82 -19.90 12.52
N PRO A 443 -12.10 -20.87 11.93
CA PRO A 443 -11.19 -21.69 12.70
C PRO A 443 -9.91 -20.91 13.09
N PRO A 444 -9.20 -21.32 14.16
CA PRO A 444 -7.89 -20.77 14.50
C PRO A 444 -6.77 -21.23 13.54
N TRP A 445 -7.03 -22.24 12.70
CA TRP A 445 -6.15 -22.69 11.61
C TRP A 445 -6.59 -22.13 10.25
N THR A 446 -5.84 -22.45 9.19
CA THR A 446 -6.18 -21.95 7.85
C THR A 446 -7.45 -22.61 7.30
N VAL A 447 -8.34 -21.84 6.65
CA VAL A 447 -9.52 -22.39 5.95
C VAL A 447 -9.09 -23.37 4.84
N MET A 448 -7.87 -23.24 4.32
CA MET A 448 -7.31 -24.20 3.36
C MET A 448 -7.12 -25.59 3.99
N TRP A 449 -6.57 -25.65 5.21
CA TRP A 449 -6.48 -26.90 5.96
C TRP A 449 -7.86 -27.52 6.16
N GLN A 450 -8.85 -26.72 6.57
CA GLN A 450 -10.22 -27.19 6.78
C GLN A 450 -10.87 -27.74 5.50
N ARG A 451 -10.56 -27.17 4.33
CA ARG A 451 -11.02 -27.68 3.04
C ARG A 451 -10.41 -29.01 2.70
N PHE A 452 -9.10 -29.16 2.85
CA PHE A 452 -8.45 -30.44 2.56
C PHE A 452 -8.91 -31.54 3.52
N TYR A 453 -9.18 -31.21 4.78
CA TYR A 453 -9.82 -32.11 5.73
C TYR A 453 -11.17 -32.65 5.22
N TYR A 454 -12.08 -31.78 4.79
CA TYR A 454 -13.37 -32.23 4.27
C TYR A 454 -13.26 -32.96 2.92
N GLN A 455 -12.31 -32.57 2.07
CA GLN A 455 -12.01 -33.32 0.84
C GLN A 455 -11.50 -34.73 1.13
N ALA A 456 -10.65 -34.90 2.15
CA ALA A 456 -10.19 -36.20 2.61
C ALA A 456 -11.35 -37.03 3.18
N HIS A 457 -12.22 -36.42 3.99
CA HIS A 457 -13.39 -37.08 4.55
C HIS A 457 -14.38 -37.54 3.46
N ASP A 458 -14.69 -36.69 2.49
CA ASP A 458 -15.54 -37.04 1.34
C ASP A 458 -14.90 -38.13 0.48
N HIS A 459 -13.58 -38.09 0.32
CA HIS A 459 -12.83 -39.14 -0.37
C HIS A 459 -12.97 -40.49 0.32
N VAL A 460 -12.79 -40.54 1.65
CA VAL A 460 -12.94 -41.77 2.43
C VAL A 460 -14.35 -42.33 2.33
N ARG A 461 -15.36 -41.47 2.45
CA ARG A 461 -16.77 -41.87 2.35
C ARG A 461 -17.12 -42.42 0.96
N ALA A 462 -16.53 -41.87 -0.11
CA ALA A 462 -16.85 -42.27 -1.48
C ALA A 462 -16.02 -43.46 -1.98
N ARG A 463 -14.80 -43.66 -1.48
CA ARG A 463 -13.80 -44.58 -2.06
C ARG A 463 -13.15 -45.54 -1.06
N GLY A 464 -13.53 -45.47 0.21
CA GLY A 464 -12.96 -46.29 1.27
C GLY A 464 -11.72 -45.66 1.93
N PRO A 465 -11.13 -46.33 2.92
CA PRO A 465 -10.07 -45.76 3.77
C PRO A 465 -8.82 -45.38 2.96
N LEU A 466 -8.18 -44.29 3.38
CA LEU A 466 -6.88 -43.86 2.86
C LEU A 466 -5.80 -44.83 3.34
N ARG A 467 -4.86 -45.17 2.46
CA ARG A 467 -3.77 -46.14 2.73
C ARG A 467 -2.41 -45.46 2.59
N PRO A 468 -1.89 -44.81 3.65
CA PRO A 468 -0.64 -44.06 3.59
C PRO A 468 0.55 -44.86 3.06
N GLU A 469 0.60 -46.17 3.31
CA GLU A 469 1.66 -47.09 2.88
C GLU A 469 1.72 -47.31 1.36
N HIS A 470 0.66 -46.94 0.62
CA HIS A 470 0.60 -46.97 -0.85
C HIS A 470 0.56 -45.55 -1.46
N GLY A 471 0.73 -44.50 -0.64
CA GLY A 471 0.53 -43.11 -1.02
C GLY A 471 -0.94 -42.77 -1.30
N PHE A 472 -1.18 -41.64 -1.99
CA PHE A 472 -2.54 -41.12 -2.26
C PHE A 472 -2.85 -40.99 -3.77
N PRO A 473 -2.68 -42.05 -4.59
CA PRO A 473 -2.76 -41.97 -6.05
C PRO A 473 -4.15 -41.62 -6.59
N THR A 474 -5.20 -41.81 -5.78
CA THR A 474 -6.60 -41.52 -6.12
C THR A 474 -7.02 -40.09 -5.77
N THR A 475 -6.12 -39.29 -5.18
CA THR A 475 -6.39 -37.91 -4.76
C THR A 475 -5.83 -36.91 -5.78
N SER A 476 -6.32 -35.66 -5.74
CA SER A 476 -5.66 -34.59 -6.48
C SER A 476 -4.28 -34.30 -5.87
N PHE A 477 -3.34 -33.80 -6.68
CA PHE A 477 -1.98 -33.50 -6.22
C PHE A 477 -1.94 -32.69 -4.90
N GLY A 478 -2.78 -31.65 -4.78
CA GLY A 478 -2.85 -30.84 -3.57
C GLY A 478 -3.49 -31.54 -2.35
N LEU A 479 -4.41 -32.49 -2.55
CA LEU A 479 -4.97 -33.29 -1.45
C LEU A 479 -3.97 -34.36 -0.99
N GLY A 480 -3.25 -34.99 -1.91
CA GLY A 480 -2.22 -35.98 -1.61
C GLY A 480 -1.04 -35.37 -0.84
N GLU A 481 -0.58 -34.18 -1.23
CA GLU A 481 0.44 -33.43 -0.49
C GLU A 481 -0.04 -33.05 0.91
N TRP A 482 -1.28 -32.60 1.06
CA TRP A 482 -1.86 -32.28 2.37
C TRP A 482 -1.96 -33.52 3.28
N LEU A 483 -2.44 -34.65 2.75
CA LEU A 483 -2.54 -35.92 3.49
C LEU A 483 -1.18 -36.45 3.93
N TYR A 484 -0.17 -36.37 3.05
CA TYR A 484 1.21 -36.71 3.40
C TYR A 484 1.70 -35.88 4.59
N ASN A 485 1.49 -34.56 4.55
CA ASN A 485 1.84 -33.66 5.64
C ASN A 485 1.06 -33.95 6.94
N GLN A 486 -0.18 -34.45 6.86
CA GLN A 486 -0.94 -34.85 8.07
C GLN A 486 -0.40 -36.15 8.67
N CYS A 487 0.04 -37.10 7.84
CA CYS A 487 0.61 -38.37 8.31
C CYS A 487 2.02 -38.19 8.89
N THR A 488 2.86 -37.31 8.32
CA THR A 488 4.24 -37.10 8.78
C THR A 488 4.37 -36.10 9.93
N GLY A 489 3.34 -35.29 10.19
CA GLY A 489 3.32 -34.26 11.23
C GLY A 489 2.14 -34.40 12.19
N TYR A 490 1.67 -35.64 12.42
CA TYR A 490 0.49 -35.94 13.23
C TYR A 490 0.61 -35.39 14.66
N ASP A 491 1.80 -35.47 15.26
CA ASP A 491 2.08 -35.03 16.64
C ASP A 491 2.06 -33.51 16.84
N ASP A 492 2.12 -32.73 15.76
CA ASP A 492 2.15 -31.26 15.76
C ASP A 492 0.77 -30.62 15.46
N LEU A 493 -0.28 -31.44 15.29
CA LEU A 493 -1.63 -30.96 15.01
C LEU A 493 -2.24 -30.29 16.25
N HIS A 494 -2.98 -29.19 16.03
CA HIS A 494 -3.69 -28.49 17.10
C HIS A 494 -4.66 -29.46 17.81
N PRO A 495 -4.88 -29.38 19.14
CA PRO A 495 -5.72 -30.35 19.87
C PRO A 495 -7.14 -30.53 19.30
N ALA A 496 -7.77 -29.44 18.84
CA ALA A 496 -9.07 -29.50 18.15
C ALA A 496 -9.02 -30.06 16.71
N GLN A 497 -7.84 -30.09 16.07
CA GLN A 497 -7.60 -30.81 14.82
C GLN A 497 -7.44 -32.30 15.10
N LEU A 498 -6.73 -32.70 16.16
CA LEU A 498 -6.60 -34.10 16.59
C LEU A 498 -7.97 -34.72 16.92
N ASN A 499 -8.82 -33.99 17.66
CA ASN A 499 -10.20 -34.41 17.94
C ASN A 499 -11.09 -34.53 16.68
N ARG A 500 -10.69 -33.90 15.56
CA ARG A 500 -11.37 -34.02 14.25
C ARG A 500 -10.76 -35.13 13.39
N SER A 501 -9.44 -35.31 13.45
CA SER A 501 -8.67 -36.29 12.67
C SER A 501 -8.68 -37.70 13.27
N GLY A 502 -9.57 -38.00 14.22
CA GLY A 502 -9.74 -39.30 14.86
C GLY A 502 -10.21 -40.38 13.88
N PHE A 503 -9.31 -40.81 13.01
CA PHE A 503 -9.34 -42.11 12.37
C PHE A 503 -8.85 -43.12 13.41
N GLY A 504 -9.79 -43.71 14.14
CA GLY A 504 -9.61 -45.05 14.71
C GLY A 504 -9.86 -46.10 13.65
#